data_AF-A0A9D9RGQ6-F1
#
_entry.id   AF-A0A9D9RGQ6-F1
#
_cell.length_a   1.000
_cell.length_b   1.000
_cell.length_c   1.000
_cell.angle_alpha   90.00
_cell.angle_beta   90.00
_cell.angle_gamma   90.00
#
_symmetry.space_group_name_H-M   'P 1'
#
loop_
_entity.id
_entity.type
_entity.pdbx_description
1 polymer ?
#
loop_
_entity_poly.entity_id
_entity_poly.type
_entity_poly.pdbx_seq_one_letter_code
_entity_poly.pdbx_strand_id
1 'polypeptide(L)'
;MSKFKIYPKALLVLFVILIASCSKKEDKLAYAKQMLAGKSWYLMFATQENQTKSFVDKSTYSIQFLDSQKTADSDGITGTYQVIEQKNQLHILVAGITQNGVSANYTYQIDHIAPTILKISYTQNSILIQKTFMTNR
;
A
#
# COMPACT_ATOMS: atom_id res chain seq x y z
N MET A 1 67.27 -17.05 -16.77
CA MET A 1 66.14 -17.34 -15.86
C MET A 1 65.65 -16.04 -15.24
N SER A 2 64.43 -15.63 -15.63
CA SER A 2 63.79 -14.37 -15.24
C SER A 2 63.39 -14.39 -13.76
N LYS A 3 63.74 -13.34 -13.01
CA LYS A 3 63.20 -13.09 -11.66
C LYS A 3 62.14 -11.99 -11.76
N PHE A 4 60.87 -12.39 -11.85
CA PHE A 4 59.73 -11.49 -11.69
C PHE A 4 59.71 -10.96 -10.25
N LYS A 5 59.98 -9.67 -10.06
CA LYS A 5 59.73 -8.96 -8.80
C LYS A 5 58.27 -8.53 -8.78
N ILE A 6 57.47 -9.17 -7.92
CA ILE A 6 56.09 -8.76 -7.63
C ILE A 6 56.19 -7.53 -6.70
N TYR A 7 55.73 -6.37 -7.18
CA TYR A 7 55.69 -5.14 -6.39
C TYR A 7 54.43 -5.12 -5.52
N PRO A 8 54.52 -5.02 -4.18
CA PRO A 8 53.36 -5.09 -3.28
C PRO A 8 52.48 -3.83 -3.29
N LYS A 9 52.77 -2.83 -4.13
CA LYS A 9 51.98 -1.59 -4.23
C LYS A 9 50.71 -1.71 -5.09
N ALA A 10 50.53 -2.82 -5.81
CA ALA A 10 49.36 -3.05 -6.65
C ALA A 10 48.22 -3.83 -5.97
N LEU A 11 48.38 -4.25 -4.71
CA LEU A 11 47.36 -5.02 -3.99
C LEU A 11 46.43 -4.15 -3.12
N LEU A 12 46.67 -2.84 -3.02
CA LEU A 12 45.93 -1.96 -2.12
C LEU A 12 44.79 -1.17 -2.80
N VAL A 13 44.52 -1.39 -4.08
CA VAL A 13 43.49 -0.62 -4.83
C VAL A 13 42.18 -1.40 -5.02
N LEU A 14 42.16 -2.71 -4.75
CA LEU A 14 40.99 -3.55 -5.00
C LEU A 14 39.99 -3.66 -3.82
N PHE A 15 40.24 -2.99 -2.69
CA PHE A 15 39.40 -3.11 -1.50
C PHE A 15 38.41 -1.95 -1.28
N VAL A 16 38.30 -1.00 -2.22
CA VAL A 16 37.52 0.25 -2.01
C VAL A 16 36.08 0.21 -2.57
N ILE A 17 35.65 -0.87 -3.26
CA ILE A 17 34.36 -0.84 -4.01
C ILE A 17 33.22 -1.65 -3.38
N LEU A 18 33.45 -2.45 -2.33
CA LEU A 18 32.44 -3.43 -1.87
C LEU A 18 31.50 -3.00 -0.73
N ILE A 19 31.46 -1.74 -0.33
CA ILE A 19 30.50 -1.28 0.71
C ILE A 19 29.72 -0.01 0.34
N ALA A 20 29.36 0.15 -0.92
CA ALA A 20 28.13 0.87 -1.23
C ALA A 20 26.93 -0.05 -0.95
N SER A 21 26.73 -0.40 0.33
CA SER A 21 25.44 -0.89 0.80
C SER A 21 24.49 0.31 0.68
N CYS A 22 23.94 0.49 -0.51
CA CYS A 22 22.79 1.34 -0.72
C CYS A 22 21.67 0.68 0.06
N SER A 23 21.48 1.11 1.30
CA SER A 23 20.27 0.80 2.04
C SER A 23 19.13 1.40 1.23
N LYS A 24 18.50 0.57 0.39
CA LYS A 24 17.26 0.93 -0.28
C LYS A 24 16.24 1.05 0.84
N LYS A 25 16.19 2.22 1.50
CA LYS A 25 15.03 2.62 2.29
C LYS A 25 13.91 2.66 1.28
N GLU A 26 13.19 1.56 1.19
CA GLU A 26 11.99 1.46 0.39
C GLU A 26 11.06 2.55 0.93
N ASP A 27 10.81 3.55 0.10
CA ASP A 27 9.88 4.61 0.41
C ASP A 27 8.49 3.95 0.53
N LYS A 28 8.06 3.70 1.78
CA LYS A 28 6.80 3.03 2.10
C LYS A 28 5.62 3.72 1.43
N LEU A 29 5.68 5.05 1.30
CA LEU A 29 4.65 5.84 0.65
C LEU A 29 4.61 5.56 -0.86
N ALA A 30 5.76 5.60 -1.52
CA ALA A 30 5.86 5.27 -2.95
C ALA A 30 5.42 3.83 -3.22
N TYR A 31 5.84 2.88 -2.38
CA TYR A 31 5.42 1.49 -2.46
C TYR A 31 3.90 1.34 -2.32
N ALA A 32 3.29 1.96 -1.31
CA ALA A 32 1.83 1.88 -1.12
C ALA A 32 1.05 2.49 -2.29
N LYS A 33 1.51 3.63 -2.82
CA LYS A 33 0.92 4.23 -4.03
C LYS A 33 0.98 3.28 -5.23
N GLN A 34 2.14 2.67 -5.45
CA GLN A 34 2.33 1.69 -6.54
C GLN A 34 1.44 0.46 -6.36
N MET A 35 1.25 -0.03 -5.13
CA MET A 35 0.40 -1.19 -4.88
C MET A 35 -1.07 -0.88 -5.12
N LEU A 36 -1.56 0.32 -4.81
CA LEU A 36 -2.97 0.69 -5.01
C LEU A 36 -3.30 1.03 -6.47
N ALA A 37 -2.44 1.78 -7.14
CA ALA A 37 -2.73 2.38 -8.44
C ALA A 37 -3.08 1.35 -9.52
N GLY A 38 -4.15 1.63 -10.25
CA GLY A 38 -4.64 0.82 -11.36
C GLY A 38 -5.34 -0.48 -10.95
N LYS A 39 -5.73 -0.65 -9.67
CA LYS A 39 -6.28 -1.91 -9.16
C LYS A 39 -7.68 -1.78 -8.57
N SER A 40 -8.43 -2.88 -8.71
CA SER A 40 -9.68 -3.13 -8.00
C SER A 40 -9.41 -4.03 -6.80
N TRP A 41 -9.91 -3.62 -5.64
CA TRP A 41 -9.75 -4.30 -4.36
C TRP A 41 -11.10 -4.80 -3.87
N TYR A 42 -11.21 -6.11 -3.68
CA TYR A 42 -12.45 -6.81 -3.32
C TYR A 42 -12.43 -7.15 -1.84
N LEU A 43 -13.50 -6.79 -1.12
CA LEU A 43 -13.60 -7.05 0.31
C LEU A 43 -13.68 -8.56 0.56
N MET A 44 -12.78 -9.06 1.40
CA MET A 44 -12.73 -10.47 1.79
C MET A 44 -13.22 -10.66 3.22
N PHE A 45 -12.80 -9.79 4.13
CA PHE A 45 -13.14 -9.87 5.55
C PHE A 45 -13.36 -8.48 6.14
N ALA A 46 -14.31 -8.37 7.05
CA ALA A 46 -14.46 -7.22 7.92
C ALA A 46 -14.51 -7.69 9.38
N THR A 47 -13.72 -7.06 10.23
CA THR A 47 -13.65 -7.37 11.66
C THR A 47 -14.07 -6.17 12.49
N GLN A 48 -14.96 -6.39 13.44
CA GLN A 48 -15.48 -5.41 14.39
C GLN A 48 -15.63 -6.09 15.75
N GLU A 49 -15.06 -5.53 16.82
CA GLU A 49 -15.21 -6.06 18.19
C GLU A 49 -14.98 -7.59 18.30
N ASN A 50 -13.91 -8.07 17.67
CA ASN A 50 -13.53 -9.50 17.57
C ASN A 50 -14.47 -10.39 16.74
N GLN A 51 -15.56 -9.86 16.20
CA GLN A 51 -16.40 -10.56 15.24
C GLN A 51 -15.87 -10.35 13.82
N THR A 52 -15.63 -11.44 13.10
CA THR A 52 -15.18 -11.38 11.69
C THR A 52 -16.27 -11.90 10.77
N LYS A 53 -16.64 -11.06 9.80
CA LYS A 53 -17.56 -11.42 8.71
C LYS A 53 -16.76 -11.73 7.45
N SER A 54 -17.02 -12.89 6.85
CA SER A 54 -16.42 -13.35 5.60
C SER A 54 -17.29 -12.99 4.40
N PHE A 55 -16.62 -12.58 3.32
CA PHE A 55 -17.21 -12.21 2.03
C PHE A 55 -16.57 -12.97 0.86
N VAL A 56 -15.75 -13.99 1.14
CA VAL A 56 -14.96 -14.73 0.13
C VAL A 56 -15.81 -15.19 -1.07
N ASP A 57 -17.02 -15.70 -0.79
CA ASP A 57 -17.92 -16.31 -1.78
C ASP A 57 -19.06 -15.39 -2.24
N LYS A 58 -19.08 -14.12 -1.81
CA LYS A 58 -20.13 -13.16 -2.15
C LYS A 58 -19.49 -11.84 -2.57
N SER A 59 -19.66 -11.44 -3.83
CA SER A 59 -19.20 -10.12 -4.30
C SER A 59 -20.07 -9.02 -3.68
N THR A 60 -19.78 -8.60 -2.46
CA THR A 60 -20.58 -7.57 -1.78
C THR A 60 -20.00 -6.19 -1.90
N TYR A 61 -18.67 -6.05 -1.94
CA TYR A 61 -18.04 -4.72 -2.02
C TYR A 61 -16.69 -4.75 -2.74
N SER A 62 -16.45 -3.75 -3.58
CA SER A 62 -15.14 -3.47 -4.18
C SER A 62 -14.88 -1.97 -4.28
N ILE A 63 -13.60 -1.59 -4.23
CA ILE A 63 -13.14 -0.23 -4.48
C ILE A 63 -12.00 -0.25 -5.51
N GLN A 64 -12.07 0.64 -6.49
CA GLN A 64 -11.05 0.83 -7.51
C GLN A 64 -10.24 2.08 -7.21
N PHE A 65 -8.92 1.95 -7.23
CA PHE A 65 -7.98 3.06 -7.17
C PHE A 65 -7.34 3.22 -8.54
N LEU A 66 -7.79 4.20 -9.32
CA LEU A 66 -7.33 4.42 -10.70
C LEU A 66 -5.95 5.09 -10.71
N ASP A 67 -5.18 4.91 -11.79
CA ASP A 67 -3.88 5.58 -11.98
C ASP A 67 -3.98 7.11 -11.98
N SER A 68 -5.16 7.63 -12.35
CA SER A 68 -5.49 9.08 -12.37
C SER A 68 -5.81 9.67 -11.00
N GLN A 69 -5.48 8.98 -9.89
CA GLN A 69 -5.85 9.35 -8.51
C GLN A 69 -7.37 9.45 -8.30
N LYS A 70 -8.15 8.79 -9.15
CA LYS A 70 -9.62 8.70 -9.03
C LYS A 70 -10.05 7.41 -8.31
N THR A 71 -11.24 7.43 -7.72
CA THR A 71 -11.85 6.26 -7.10
C THR A 71 -13.23 5.99 -7.67
N ALA A 72 -13.62 4.72 -7.67
CA ALA A 72 -14.99 4.27 -7.85
C ALA A 72 -15.21 3.03 -6.98
N ASP A 73 -16.32 2.94 -6.26
CA ASP A 73 -16.68 1.73 -5.50
C ASP A 73 -18.03 1.13 -5.94
N SER A 74 -18.29 -0.08 -5.43
CA SER A 74 -19.52 -0.84 -5.71
C SER A 74 -20.79 -0.19 -5.20
N ASP A 75 -20.68 0.77 -4.27
CA ASP A 75 -21.82 1.51 -3.71
C ASP A 75 -22.14 2.75 -4.57
N GLY A 76 -21.40 2.97 -5.66
CA GLY A 76 -21.60 4.07 -6.59
C GLY A 76 -20.94 5.37 -6.14
N ILE A 77 -20.00 5.32 -5.21
CA ILE A 77 -19.24 6.48 -4.77
C ILE A 77 -18.06 6.66 -5.70
N THR A 78 -17.93 7.87 -6.23
CA THR A 78 -16.81 8.24 -7.11
C THR A 78 -16.11 9.47 -6.58
N GLY A 79 -14.82 9.60 -6.87
CA GLY A 79 -14.06 10.71 -6.32
C GLY A 79 -12.57 10.65 -6.60
N THR A 80 -11.80 11.17 -5.66
CA THR A 80 -10.33 11.14 -5.69
C THR A 80 -9.76 10.47 -4.45
N TYR A 81 -8.54 9.94 -4.57
CA TYR A 81 -7.80 9.44 -3.42
C TYR A 81 -6.39 9.99 -3.36
N GLN A 82 -5.86 10.01 -2.14
CA GLN A 82 -4.47 10.31 -1.85
C GLN A 82 -3.93 9.33 -0.82
N VAL A 83 -2.67 8.93 -0.97
CA VAL A 83 -1.91 8.25 0.09
C VAL A 83 -0.99 9.27 0.75
N ILE A 84 -1.03 9.36 2.08
CA ILE A 84 -0.17 10.22 2.88
C ILE A 84 0.52 9.41 3.98
N GLU A 85 1.63 9.95 4.50
CA GLU A 85 2.26 9.45 5.73
C GLU A 85 2.09 10.50 6.84
N GLN A 86 1.55 10.09 7.97
CA GLN A 86 1.38 10.94 9.14
C GLN A 86 1.79 10.15 10.39
N LYS A 87 2.66 10.74 11.22
CA LYS A 87 3.19 10.08 12.44
C LYS A 87 3.74 8.67 12.16
N ASN A 88 4.45 8.49 11.03
CA ASN A 88 5.05 7.22 10.62
C ASN A 88 4.02 6.11 10.32
N GLN A 89 2.78 6.49 10.03
CA GLN A 89 1.66 5.62 9.65
C GLN A 89 1.13 6.07 8.27
N LEU A 90 0.81 5.12 7.40
CA LEU A 90 0.24 5.43 6.09
C LEU A 90 -1.28 5.53 6.17
N HIS A 91 -1.85 6.47 5.42
CA HIS A 91 -3.28 6.67 5.31
C HIS A 91 -3.72 6.81 3.85
N ILE A 92 -4.91 6.27 3.55
CA ILE A 92 -5.65 6.54 2.31
C ILE A 92 -6.74 7.54 2.66
N LEU A 93 -6.70 8.71 2.02
CA LEU A 93 -7.76 9.70 2.05
C LEU A 93 -8.60 9.55 0.79
N VAL A 94 -9.91 9.41 0.95
CA VAL A 94 -10.87 9.38 -0.16
C VAL A 94 -11.78 10.59 -0.02
N ALA A 95 -11.83 11.42 -1.06
CA ALA A 95 -12.79 12.49 -1.21
C ALA A 95 -13.82 12.06 -2.26
N GLY A 96 -14.95 11.54 -1.79
CA GLY A 96 -15.97 10.87 -2.61
C GLY A 96 -17.32 11.59 -2.60
N ILE A 97 -18.12 11.30 -3.62
CA ILE A 97 -19.49 11.79 -3.78
C ILE A 97 -20.37 10.60 -4.22
N THR A 98 -21.52 10.45 -3.57
CA THR A 98 -22.53 9.43 -3.94
C THR A 98 -23.24 9.81 -5.25
N GLN A 99 -23.97 8.88 -5.85
CA GLN A 99 -24.78 9.15 -7.06
C GLN A 99 -25.77 10.31 -6.87
N ASN A 100 -26.22 10.56 -5.64
CA ASN A 100 -27.17 11.63 -5.31
C ASN A 100 -26.48 12.95 -4.94
N GLY A 101 -25.16 13.07 -5.14
CA GLY A 101 -24.41 14.30 -4.86
C GLY A 101 -24.02 14.50 -3.39
N VAL A 102 -24.22 13.50 -2.52
CA VAL A 102 -23.88 13.59 -1.09
C VAL A 102 -22.39 13.31 -0.89
N SER A 103 -21.71 14.13 -0.09
CA SER A 103 -20.29 13.88 0.25
C SER A 103 -20.13 12.58 1.03
N ALA A 104 -19.16 11.77 0.61
CA ALA A 104 -18.79 10.51 1.23
C ALA A 104 -17.26 10.43 1.31
N ASN A 105 -16.70 11.01 2.38
CA ASN A 105 -15.26 11.08 2.60
C ASN A 105 -14.81 10.00 3.60
N TYR A 106 -13.68 9.37 3.32
CA TYR A 106 -13.12 8.30 4.15
C TYR A 106 -11.64 8.54 4.44
N THR A 107 -11.23 8.21 5.66
CA THR A 107 -9.82 8.12 6.04
C THR A 107 -9.56 6.72 6.56
N TYR A 108 -8.70 6.00 5.84
CA TYR A 108 -8.28 4.66 6.22
C TYR A 108 -6.82 4.67 6.62
N GLN A 109 -6.49 4.06 7.75
CA GLN A 109 -5.11 3.69 8.03
C GLN A 109 -4.75 2.42 7.24
N ILE A 110 -3.57 2.39 6.63
CA ILE A 110 -3.03 1.19 6.00
C ILE A 110 -2.31 0.38 7.09
N ASP A 111 -2.89 -0.75 7.49
CA ASP A 111 -2.28 -1.67 8.45
C ASP A 111 -1.27 -2.58 7.74
N HIS A 112 -1.56 -2.99 6.51
CA HIS A 112 -0.68 -3.79 5.67
C HIS A 112 -1.03 -3.61 4.20
N ILE A 113 -0.03 -3.55 3.33
CA ILE A 113 -0.23 -3.55 1.88
C ILE A 113 0.85 -4.39 1.20
N ALA A 114 0.43 -5.19 0.23
CA ALA A 114 1.25 -6.09 -0.57
C ALA A 114 0.62 -6.23 -1.97
N PRO A 115 1.26 -6.91 -2.93
CA PRO A 115 0.76 -6.99 -4.30
C PRO A 115 -0.67 -7.55 -4.46
N THR A 116 -1.12 -8.39 -3.53
CA THR A 116 -2.44 -9.05 -3.58
C THR A 116 -3.31 -8.79 -2.36
N ILE A 117 -2.80 -8.15 -1.31
CA ILE A 117 -3.51 -7.96 -0.04
C ILE A 117 -3.41 -6.49 0.40
N LEU A 118 -4.55 -5.94 0.80
CA LEU A 118 -4.65 -4.64 1.45
C LEU A 118 -5.45 -4.82 2.74
N LYS A 119 -4.83 -4.51 3.88
CA LYS A 119 -5.50 -4.43 5.17
C LYS A 119 -5.56 -2.97 5.61
N ILE A 120 -6.77 -2.50 5.88
CA ILE A 120 -7.01 -1.15 6.35
C ILE A 120 -7.84 -1.15 7.62
N SER A 121 -7.71 -0.07 8.38
CA SER A 121 -8.53 0.18 9.56
C SER A 121 -9.08 1.61 9.59
N TYR A 122 -10.22 1.76 10.24
CA TYR A 122 -10.83 3.06 10.54
C TYR A 122 -11.69 2.96 11.80
N THR A 123 -11.95 4.09 12.44
CA THR A 123 -12.83 4.16 13.61
C THR A 123 -14.18 4.74 13.20
N GLN A 124 -15.25 4.04 13.55
CA GLN A 124 -16.62 4.52 13.37
C GLN A 124 -17.34 4.37 14.71
N ASN A 125 -17.90 5.46 15.23
CA ASN A 125 -18.59 5.48 16.52
C ASN A 125 -17.73 4.88 17.68
N SER A 126 -16.43 5.23 17.72
CA SER A 126 -15.44 4.71 18.68
C SER A 126 -15.12 3.21 18.55
N ILE A 127 -15.65 2.54 17.52
CA ILE A 127 -15.38 1.13 17.25
C ILE A 127 -14.32 1.04 16.15
N LEU A 128 -13.25 0.29 16.40
CA LEU A 128 -12.25 -0.06 15.39
C LEU A 128 -12.83 -1.09 14.43
N ILE A 129 -12.87 -0.73 13.15
CA ILE A 129 -13.25 -1.63 12.06
C ILE A 129 -12.00 -1.89 11.22
N GLN A 130 -11.73 -3.16 10.97
CA GLN A 130 -10.67 -3.59 10.06
C GLN A 130 -11.27 -4.25 8.83
N LYS A 131 -10.73 -3.96 7.65
CA LYS A 131 -11.12 -4.57 6.39
C LYS A 131 -9.90 -5.16 5.70
N THR A 132 -10.05 -6.40 5.23
CA THR A 132 -9.05 -7.06 4.38
C THR A 132 -9.61 -7.17 2.97
N PHE A 133 -8.84 -6.69 2.01
CA PHE A 133 -9.14 -6.74 0.59
C PHE A 133 -8.11 -7.56 -0.16
N MET A 134 -8.53 -8.12 -1.29
CA MET A 134 -7.65 -8.75 -2.26
C MET A 134 -7.84 -8.19 -3.66
N THR A 135 -6.82 -8.30 -4.49
CA THR A 135 -6.84 -7.92 -5.91
C THR A 135 -6.27 -9.06 -6.77
N ASN A 136 -6.56 -9.06 -8.08
CA ASN A 136 -6.14 -10.10 -9.05
C ASN A 136 -6.52 -11.54 -8.64
N ARG A 137 -7.82 -11.82 -8.53
CA ARG A 137 -8.31 -13.21 -8.44
C ARG A 137 -8.00 -14.00 -9.71
#